data_AF-A0A8C0AR02-F1
#
_entry.id   AF-A0A8C0AR02-F1
#
_cell.length_a   1.000
_cell.length_b   1.000
_cell.length_c   1.000
_cell.angle_alpha   90.00
_cell.angle_beta   90.00
_cell.angle_gamma   90.00
#
_symmetry.space_group_name_H-M   'P 1'
#
loop_
_entity.id
_entity.type
_entity.pdbx_description
1 polymer ?
#
loop_
_entity_poly.entity_id
_entity_poly.type
_entity_poly.pdbx_seq_one_letter_code
_entity_poly.pdbx_strand_id
1 'polypeptide(L)'
;WHLAPRQAGCRCRGSGQGISCRLCPHSPDAHPSPCGSGSGGISPWPAELSISRKHVSLTKALRKMQKQLGLEETGELDAGTLEAMRAPRCGVPDVGTFLTFEGDLKWDHMDLTQGQAAFKRAFKVWSDVTPLTFTQIYSGEADIMIMFGSGEHGDGYPFDGKDGLLAHAFPPGRGIQGDAHFDDDELWTLGTGIGYSIFLVAAHEFGHSLGLDHSSVREALMYPMYSYIQDFQLDPDDVRGIQYLYGEQPCCGQAWQGFCHAGLAPSLTVSPVLAQVVALAPSPLPLHPCPPRSPSPCPRRLAAPPPPRRRS
;
A
#
# COMPACT_ATOMS: atom_id res chain seq x y z
N TRP A 1 11.84 -6.19 18.10
CA TRP A 1 13.05 -6.55 18.85
C TRP A 1 14.24 -5.87 18.19
N HIS A 2 14.62 -4.71 18.69
CA HIS A 2 15.95 -4.10 18.72
C HIS A 2 15.75 -2.66 19.20
N LEU A 3 16.23 -2.35 20.40
CA LEU A 3 16.28 -1.01 20.96
C LEU A 3 17.59 -0.38 20.52
N ALA A 4 17.54 0.66 19.69
CA ALA A 4 18.67 1.56 19.52
C ALA A 4 18.85 2.40 20.81
N PRO A 5 20.09 2.62 21.28
CA PRO A 5 20.33 3.41 22.48
C PRO A 5 20.08 4.89 22.20
N ARG A 6 19.34 5.56 23.08
CA ARG A 6 19.25 7.03 23.12
C ARG A 6 20.66 7.60 23.35
N GLN A 7 21.24 8.25 22.34
CA GLN A 7 22.35 9.17 22.59
C GLN A 7 21.80 10.47 23.15
N ALA A 8 22.44 10.91 24.23
CA ALA A 8 22.12 12.09 25.01
C ALA A 8 22.35 13.37 24.19
N GLY A 9 21.55 14.40 24.51
CA GLY A 9 21.34 15.58 23.69
C GLY A 9 22.55 16.48 23.49
N CYS A 10 22.70 16.96 22.26
CA CYS A 10 23.38 18.20 21.95
C CYS A 10 22.33 19.33 21.92
N ARG A 11 22.36 20.22 22.92
CA ARG A 11 21.60 21.48 22.86
C ARG A 11 22.38 22.50 22.04
N CYS A 12 21.91 22.81 20.84
CA CYS A 12 22.32 24.01 20.12
C CYS A 12 21.58 25.21 20.70
N ARG A 13 22.29 26.22 21.21
CA ARG A 13 21.73 27.51 21.61
C ARG A 13 22.17 28.56 20.58
N GLY A 14 21.21 29.09 19.81
CA GLY A 14 21.47 30.18 18.88
C GLY A 14 21.54 31.52 19.63
N SER A 15 22.62 32.27 19.43
CA SER A 15 22.65 33.72 19.69
C SER A 15 23.46 34.42 18.61
N GLY A 16 22.76 35.06 17.68
CA GLY A 16 23.08 36.39 17.13
C GLY A 16 24.38 36.70 16.39
N GLN A 17 25.41 35.85 16.36
CA GLN A 17 26.67 36.10 15.63
C GLN A 17 27.52 34.81 15.52
N GLY A 18 27.48 34.14 14.35
CA GLY A 18 28.50 33.16 13.91
C GLY A 18 28.37 31.71 14.44
N ILE A 19 28.40 30.73 13.52
CA ILE A 19 28.46 29.29 13.82
C ILE A 19 29.93 28.91 14.07
N SER A 20 30.24 28.36 15.25
CA SER A 20 31.53 27.73 15.55
C SER A 20 31.29 26.36 16.17
N CYS A 21 31.34 25.30 15.36
CA CYS A 21 31.33 23.92 15.83
C CYS A 21 32.76 23.55 16.26
N ARG A 22 32.99 23.31 17.57
CA ARG A 22 34.24 22.71 18.04
C ARG A 22 34.18 21.18 17.87
N LEU A 23 35.21 20.65 17.23
CA LEU A 23 35.53 19.22 17.13
C LEU A 23 35.73 18.62 18.53
N CYS A 24 35.13 17.46 18.79
CA CYS A 24 35.41 16.63 19.97
C CYS A 24 36.62 15.72 19.69
N PRO A 25 37.67 15.71 20.54
CA PRO A 25 38.72 14.69 20.47
C PRO A 25 38.47 13.54 21.47
N HIS A 26 38.77 12.32 21.00
CA HIS A 26 38.85 11.04 21.70
C HIS A 26 39.70 11.06 22.99
N SER A 27 39.31 10.28 24.02
CA SER A 27 40.18 9.21 24.54
C SER A 27 39.53 8.30 25.62
N PRO A 28 40.07 7.08 25.80
CA PRO A 28 39.48 5.94 26.52
C PRO A 28 39.99 5.82 27.97
N ASP A 29 39.47 4.81 28.68
CA ASP A 29 39.99 4.21 29.92
C ASP A 29 39.89 5.01 31.24
N ALA A 30 38.87 4.67 32.06
CA ALA A 30 38.99 4.73 33.53
C ALA A 30 37.90 3.94 34.28
N HIS A 31 38.26 2.78 34.80
CA HIS A 31 37.78 2.20 36.06
C HIS A 31 38.94 1.37 36.66
N PRO A 32 38.98 0.99 37.95
CA PRO A 32 38.06 1.25 39.08
C PRO A 32 38.79 1.78 40.35
N SER A 33 38.08 2.23 41.40
CA SER A 33 37.99 1.53 42.71
C SER A 33 37.27 2.37 43.78
N PRO A 34 36.77 1.76 44.88
CA PRO A 34 35.70 2.25 45.75
C PRO A 34 36.19 2.73 47.13
N CYS A 35 35.38 3.54 47.83
CA CYS A 35 35.17 3.46 49.30
C CYS A 35 34.26 4.61 49.78
N GLY A 36 33.31 4.31 50.66
CA GLY A 36 32.57 5.34 51.39
C GLY A 36 31.22 4.89 51.93
N SER A 37 31.23 3.97 52.89
CA SER A 37 30.10 3.70 53.79
C SER A 37 29.76 4.94 54.61
N GLY A 38 28.55 5.47 54.44
CA GLY A 38 27.99 6.54 55.26
C GLY A 38 26.48 6.34 55.41
N SER A 39 26.09 5.75 56.53
CA SER A 39 24.71 5.62 56.99
C SER A 39 24.12 7.00 57.36
N GLY A 40 22.99 7.38 56.75
CA GLY A 40 22.24 8.56 57.14
C GLY A 40 21.14 8.85 56.14
N GLY A 41 19.90 8.55 56.53
CA GLY A 41 18.72 8.63 55.66
C GLY A 41 18.30 10.05 55.26
N ILE A 42 17.51 10.06 54.19
CA ILE A 42 16.44 10.97 53.74
C ILE A 42 16.62 11.15 52.23
N SER A 43 15.92 10.31 51.48
CA SER A 43 15.82 10.39 50.02
C SER A 43 14.98 11.62 49.62
N PRO A 44 15.47 12.50 48.72
CA PRO A 44 14.63 13.44 48.02
C PRO A 44 14.74 13.17 46.52
N TRP A 45 14.27 12.00 46.08
CA TRP A 45 14.05 11.72 44.67
C TRP A 45 12.65 11.12 44.52
N PRO A 46 11.81 11.67 43.63
CA PRO A 46 10.46 11.16 43.43
C PRO A 46 10.54 9.72 42.95
N ALA A 47 9.66 8.90 43.53
CA ALA A 47 9.45 7.50 43.20
C ALA A 47 9.56 7.28 41.69
N GLU A 48 10.35 6.27 41.32
CA GLU A 48 10.36 5.71 39.97
C GLU A 48 8.91 5.57 39.50
N LEU A 49 8.57 6.32 38.46
CA LEU A 49 7.42 6.01 37.62
C LEU A 49 7.64 4.59 37.13
N SER A 50 6.98 3.63 37.78
CA SER A 50 6.83 2.28 37.29
C SER A 50 6.06 2.37 35.98
N ILE A 51 6.79 2.55 34.88
CA ILE A 51 6.25 2.31 33.56
C ILE A 51 5.88 0.82 33.57
N SER A 52 4.59 0.56 33.71
CA SER A 52 4.02 -0.78 33.55
C SER A 52 4.36 -1.22 32.13
N ARG A 53 5.50 -1.91 31.99
CA ARG A 53 5.80 -2.72 30.81
C ARG A 53 4.74 -3.81 30.81
N LYS A 54 3.60 -3.54 30.16
CA LYS A 54 2.66 -4.60 29.77
C LYS A 54 3.47 -5.56 28.91
N HIS A 55 3.94 -6.64 29.53
CA HIS A 55 4.66 -7.68 28.81
C HIS A 55 3.64 -8.34 27.88
N VAL A 56 3.66 -7.97 26.60
CA VAL A 56 2.87 -8.68 25.60
C VAL A 56 3.43 -10.09 25.55
N SER A 57 2.60 -11.09 25.84
CA SER A 57 3.01 -12.48 25.68
C SER A 57 3.48 -12.69 24.24
N LEU A 58 4.70 -13.22 24.07
CA LEU A 58 5.26 -13.51 22.75
C LEU A 58 4.31 -14.39 21.93
N THR A 59 3.72 -15.41 22.55
CA THR A 59 2.70 -16.27 21.93
C THR A 59 1.52 -15.47 21.41
N LYS A 60 1.04 -14.46 22.17
CA LYS A 60 -0.07 -13.61 21.73
C LYS A 60 0.34 -12.70 20.56
N ALA A 61 1.57 -12.20 20.55
CA ALA A 61 2.09 -11.41 19.45
C ALA A 61 2.24 -12.26 18.18
N LEU A 62 2.78 -13.48 18.31
CA LEU A 62 2.93 -14.43 17.21
C LEU A 62 1.58 -14.82 16.61
N ARG A 63 0.57 -15.14 17.43
CA ARG A 63 -0.79 -15.42 16.92
C ARG A 63 -1.37 -14.25 16.15
N LYS A 64 -1.18 -13.02 16.65
CA LYS A 64 -1.67 -11.82 15.97
C LYS A 64 -0.98 -11.64 14.62
N MET A 65 0.33 -11.83 14.55
CA MET A 65 1.09 -11.77 13.31
C MET A 65 0.64 -12.87 12.34
N GLN A 66 0.62 -14.13 12.78
CA GLN A 66 0.18 -15.26 11.98
C GLN A 66 -1.21 -15.04 11.38
N LYS A 67 -2.16 -14.60 12.21
CA LYS A 67 -3.51 -14.24 11.76
C LYS A 67 -3.50 -13.18 10.66
N GLN A 68 -2.73 -12.12 10.86
CA GLN A 68 -2.64 -11.00 9.92
C GLN A 68 -1.99 -11.40 8.60
N LEU A 69 -1.07 -12.37 8.65
CA LEU A 69 -0.40 -12.92 7.47
C LEU A 69 -1.16 -14.09 6.82
N GLY A 70 -2.35 -14.46 7.32
CA GLY A 70 -3.11 -15.60 6.83
C GLY A 70 -2.45 -16.97 7.10
N LEU A 71 -1.55 -17.04 8.08
CA LEU A 71 -0.88 -18.26 8.53
C LEU A 71 -1.70 -18.99 9.60
N GLU A 72 -1.34 -20.25 9.88
CA GLU A 72 -1.89 -21.00 11.01
C GLU A 72 -1.51 -20.32 12.34
N GLU A 73 -2.50 -20.03 13.19
CA GLU A 73 -2.33 -19.31 14.47
C GLU A 73 -1.75 -20.19 15.60
N THR A 74 -0.60 -20.81 15.37
CA THR A 74 0.07 -21.70 16.34
C THR A 74 0.48 -20.94 17.61
N GLY A 75 0.90 -19.68 17.46
CA GLY A 75 1.56 -18.89 18.50
C GLY A 75 3.00 -19.31 18.76
N GLU A 76 3.57 -20.12 17.87
CA GLU A 76 4.94 -20.61 17.92
C GLU A 76 5.75 -20.04 16.75
N LEU A 77 7.08 -20.05 16.90
CA LEU A 77 7.99 -19.64 15.84
C LEU A 77 8.28 -20.84 14.92
N ASP A 78 7.24 -21.33 14.26
CA ASP A 78 7.32 -22.46 13.33
C ASP A 78 7.98 -22.10 11.98
N ALA A 79 8.17 -23.10 11.12
CA ALA A 79 8.87 -22.92 9.86
C ALA A 79 8.18 -21.90 8.93
N GLY A 80 6.84 -21.94 8.85
CA GLY A 80 6.08 -20.99 8.02
C GLY A 80 6.15 -19.56 8.56
N THR A 81 6.13 -19.40 9.88
CA THR A 81 6.31 -18.11 10.54
C THR A 81 7.71 -17.54 10.28
N LEU A 82 8.76 -18.37 10.37
CA LEU A 82 10.13 -17.96 10.10
C LEU A 82 10.37 -17.60 8.63
N GLU A 83 9.73 -18.33 7.70
CA GLU A 83 9.76 -18.02 6.27
C GLU A 83 9.16 -16.63 6.01
N ALA A 84 7.97 -16.37 6.56
CA ALA A 84 7.29 -15.08 6.42
C ALA A 84 8.09 -13.92 7.04
N MET A 85 8.73 -14.12 8.20
CA MET A 85 9.56 -13.08 8.83
C MET A 85 10.84 -12.75 8.07
N ARG A 86 11.32 -13.63 7.19
CA ARG A 86 12.53 -13.43 6.38
C ARG A 86 12.25 -12.93 4.97
N ALA A 87 10.99 -12.99 4.54
CA ALA A 87 10.59 -12.57 3.22
C ALA A 87 10.70 -11.03 3.11
N PRO A 88 11.28 -10.51 2.01
CA PRO A 88 11.24 -9.09 1.69
C PRO A 88 9.78 -8.63 1.61
N ARG A 89 9.49 -7.41 2.06
CA ARG A 89 8.12 -6.96 2.30
C ARG A 89 7.96 -5.44 2.24
N CYS A 90 6.72 -5.01 2.19
CA CYS A 90 6.32 -3.63 2.46
C CYS A 90 6.59 -3.25 3.93
N GLY A 91 7.05 -2.01 4.13
CA GLY A 91 7.38 -1.41 5.43
C GLY A 91 6.20 -0.81 6.19
N VAL A 92 5.02 -0.71 5.57
CA VAL A 92 3.80 -0.27 6.24
C VAL A 92 3.43 -1.25 7.36
N PRO A 93 3.06 -0.78 8.58
CA PRO A 93 2.72 -1.67 9.67
C PRO A 93 1.47 -2.52 9.38
N ASP A 94 1.55 -3.84 9.60
CA ASP A 94 0.41 -4.74 9.44
C ASP A 94 -0.75 -4.47 10.39
N VAL A 95 -0.48 -3.78 11.51
CA VAL A 95 -1.51 -3.41 12.49
C VAL A 95 -1.28 -2.02 13.05
N GLY A 96 -2.28 -1.16 12.87
CA GLY A 96 -2.17 0.26 13.21
C GLY A 96 -1.44 1.02 12.11
N THR A 97 -1.05 2.25 12.43
CA THR A 97 -0.44 3.18 11.48
C THR A 97 0.93 3.63 11.98
N PHE A 98 1.79 4.13 11.08
CA PHE A 98 3.09 4.71 11.45
C PHE A 98 2.98 5.77 12.55
N LEU A 99 2.01 6.68 12.38
CA LEU A 99 1.61 7.73 13.31
C LEU A 99 0.09 7.87 13.33
N THR A 100 -0.43 8.72 14.22
CA THR A 100 -1.79 9.24 14.07
C THR A 100 -1.83 10.19 12.89
N PHE A 101 -2.58 9.82 11.85
CA PHE A 101 -2.80 10.60 10.64
C PHE A 101 -4.07 11.45 10.73
N GLU A 102 -4.15 12.52 9.94
CA GLU A 102 -5.33 13.40 9.87
C GLU A 102 -6.36 12.89 8.85
N GLY A 103 -7.65 13.06 9.17
CA GLY A 103 -8.78 12.74 8.28
C GLY A 103 -9.23 11.28 8.30
N ASP A 104 -10.12 10.94 7.36
CA ASP A 104 -10.70 9.60 7.22
C ASP A 104 -9.84 8.64 6.37
N LEU A 105 -8.60 9.06 6.04
CA LEU A 105 -7.59 8.28 5.30
C LEU A 105 -8.05 7.80 3.92
N LYS A 106 -8.89 8.61 3.26
CA LYS A 106 -9.28 8.50 1.85
C LYS A 106 -9.25 9.89 1.21
N TRP A 107 -8.98 9.94 -0.10
CA TRP A 107 -9.09 11.20 -0.83
C TRP A 107 -10.54 11.63 -0.96
N ASP A 108 -10.80 12.93 -0.79
CA ASP A 108 -12.13 13.55 -0.95
C ASP A 108 -12.40 14.05 -2.38
N HIS A 109 -11.40 13.93 -3.27
CA HIS A 109 -11.50 14.17 -4.72
C HIS A 109 -11.06 12.94 -5.53
N MET A 110 -11.49 12.91 -6.79
CA MET A 110 -11.25 11.76 -7.69
C MET A 110 -10.16 12.01 -8.72
N ASP A 111 -9.76 13.26 -8.95
CA ASP A 111 -8.63 13.59 -9.83
C ASP A 111 -7.39 13.83 -8.97
N LEU A 112 -6.51 12.84 -8.92
CA LEU A 112 -5.30 12.82 -8.11
C LEU A 112 -4.09 13.17 -8.95
N THR A 113 -3.16 13.93 -8.38
CA THR A 113 -1.91 14.31 -9.02
C THR A 113 -0.75 13.42 -8.59
N GLN A 114 0.15 13.08 -9.51
CA GLN A 114 1.31 12.22 -9.25
C GLN A 114 2.60 12.74 -9.90
N GLY A 115 3.74 12.47 -9.27
CA GLY A 115 5.06 12.80 -9.79
C GLY A 115 5.83 11.57 -10.27
N GLN A 116 5.73 11.23 -11.58
CA GLN A 116 6.66 10.45 -12.43
C GLN A 116 5.92 9.55 -13.46
N ALA A 117 6.23 9.75 -14.75
CA ALA A 117 5.57 9.04 -15.86
C ALA A 117 5.80 7.51 -15.85
N ALA A 118 6.93 7.06 -15.31
CA ALA A 118 7.33 5.65 -15.29
C ALA A 118 6.32 4.76 -14.53
N PHE A 119 5.61 5.35 -13.57
CA PHE A 119 4.63 4.66 -12.72
C PHE A 119 3.21 4.66 -13.27
N LYS A 120 3.00 5.18 -14.49
CA LYS A 120 1.68 5.23 -15.14
C LYS A 120 0.99 3.87 -15.19
N ARG A 121 1.74 2.76 -15.35
CA ARG A 121 1.15 1.41 -15.33
C ARG A 121 0.63 1.01 -13.96
N ALA A 122 1.33 1.35 -12.88
CA ALA A 122 0.90 1.03 -11.51
C ALA A 122 -0.35 1.84 -11.13
N PHE A 123 -0.40 3.14 -11.43
CA PHE A 123 -1.63 3.93 -11.26
C PHE A 123 -2.80 3.39 -12.10
N LYS A 124 -2.50 2.87 -13.30
CA LYS A 124 -3.52 2.29 -14.17
C LYS A 124 -4.25 1.11 -13.52
N VAL A 125 -3.54 0.30 -12.71
CA VAL A 125 -4.12 -0.84 -11.98
C VAL A 125 -5.34 -0.38 -11.16
N TRP A 126 -5.19 0.74 -10.44
CA TRP A 126 -6.24 1.28 -9.59
C TRP A 126 -7.30 2.06 -10.38
N SER A 127 -6.91 2.85 -11.39
CA SER A 127 -7.88 3.58 -12.22
C SER A 127 -8.76 2.69 -13.09
N ASP A 128 -8.36 1.43 -13.33
CA ASP A 128 -9.14 0.45 -14.10
C ASP A 128 -10.30 -0.17 -13.30
N VAL A 129 -10.34 0.05 -11.97
CA VAL A 129 -11.34 -0.55 -11.08
C VAL A 129 -12.03 0.46 -10.16
N THR A 130 -11.66 1.74 -10.25
CA THR A 130 -12.21 2.86 -9.46
C THR A 130 -12.63 4.02 -10.38
N PRO A 131 -13.43 4.98 -9.89
CA PRO A 131 -13.68 6.23 -10.59
C PRO A 131 -12.50 7.23 -10.54
N LEU A 132 -11.38 6.88 -9.90
CA LEU A 132 -10.22 7.77 -9.74
C LEU A 132 -9.49 7.99 -11.07
N THR A 133 -9.03 9.22 -11.29
CA THR A 133 -8.13 9.61 -12.37
C THR A 133 -6.79 10.06 -11.79
N PHE A 134 -5.71 9.75 -12.49
CA PHE A 134 -4.36 10.13 -12.07
C PHE A 134 -3.71 11.02 -13.13
N THR A 135 -3.41 12.25 -12.75
CA THR A 135 -2.83 13.28 -13.60
C THR A 135 -1.38 13.51 -13.20
N GLN A 136 -0.46 13.31 -14.13
CA GLN A 136 0.94 13.58 -13.83
C GLN A 136 1.19 15.09 -13.80
N ILE A 137 1.87 15.56 -12.74
CA ILE A 137 2.42 16.92 -12.68
C ILE A 137 3.96 16.86 -12.63
N TYR A 138 4.61 17.92 -13.10
CA TYR A 138 6.07 18.01 -13.23
C TYR A 138 6.68 19.11 -12.35
N SER A 139 5.85 19.85 -11.63
CA SER A 139 6.25 20.96 -10.76
C SER A 139 5.18 21.22 -9.71
N GLY A 140 5.60 21.65 -8.52
CA GLY A 140 4.70 21.85 -7.39
C GLY A 140 4.63 20.62 -6.49
N GLU A 141 3.64 20.62 -5.61
CA GLU A 141 3.33 19.54 -4.68
C GLU A 141 2.16 18.75 -5.26
N ALA A 142 2.33 17.44 -5.41
CA ALA A 142 1.31 16.51 -5.88
C ALA A 142 0.60 15.88 -4.69
N ASP A 143 -0.56 15.26 -4.93
CA ASP A 143 -1.25 14.46 -3.91
C ASP A 143 -0.46 13.20 -3.55
N ILE A 144 0.30 12.66 -4.51
CA ILE A 144 1.17 11.50 -4.34
C ILE A 144 2.56 11.84 -4.89
N MET A 145 3.50 12.15 -3.99
CA MET A 145 4.92 12.30 -4.34
C MET A 145 5.61 10.93 -4.31
N ILE A 146 6.50 10.71 -5.28
CA ILE A 146 7.25 9.46 -5.40
C ILE A 146 8.74 9.73 -5.20
N MET A 147 9.34 9.05 -4.24
CA MET A 147 10.74 9.23 -3.84
C MET A 147 11.50 7.91 -3.85
N PHE A 148 12.78 7.96 -4.24
CA PHE A 148 13.75 6.91 -3.99
C PHE A 148 14.75 7.42 -2.96
N GLY A 149 15.11 6.60 -1.98
CA GLY A 149 16.08 6.96 -0.95
C GLY A 149 16.64 5.72 -0.26
N SER A 150 17.77 5.86 0.43
CA SER A 150 18.41 4.78 1.19
C SER A 150 18.50 5.18 2.67
N GLY A 151 18.31 4.23 3.59
CA GLY A 151 18.41 4.50 5.03
C GLY A 151 17.47 5.62 5.49
N GLU A 152 17.95 6.54 6.33
CA GLU A 152 17.17 7.74 6.73
C GLU A 152 17.02 8.71 5.56
N HIS A 153 15.78 8.95 5.16
CA HIS A 153 15.45 9.72 3.95
C HIS A 153 14.46 10.87 4.20
N GLY A 154 14.32 11.32 5.46
CA GLY A 154 13.70 12.61 5.81
C GLY A 154 12.31 12.51 6.43
N ASP A 155 11.78 11.31 6.59
CA ASP A 155 10.46 11.04 7.19
C ASP A 155 10.53 10.37 8.59
N GLY A 156 11.73 9.99 9.04
CA GLY A 156 11.94 9.29 10.32
C GLY A 156 11.63 7.79 10.29
N TYR A 157 11.40 7.22 9.10
CA TYR A 157 11.19 5.79 8.86
C TYR A 157 12.32 5.26 7.96
N PRO A 158 13.53 5.04 8.51
CA PRO A 158 14.66 4.67 7.68
C PRO A 158 14.49 3.28 7.06
N PHE A 159 14.92 3.13 5.80
CA PHE A 159 15.08 1.82 5.16
C PHE A 159 16.23 1.02 5.79
N ASP A 160 16.25 -0.29 5.57
CA ASP A 160 17.21 -1.23 6.17
C ASP A 160 18.33 -1.71 5.24
N GLY A 161 18.36 -1.19 4.01
CA GLY A 161 19.36 -1.53 3.00
C GLY A 161 18.88 -2.69 2.14
N LYS A 162 19.81 -3.52 1.67
CA LYS A 162 19.44 -4.59 0.72
C LYS A 162 18.54 -5.66 1.35
N ASP A 163 17.49 -6.04 0.62
CA ASP A 163 16.42 -6.95 1.00
C ASP A 163 15.65 -6.42 2.24
N GLY A 164 14.67 -7.15 2.77
CA GLY A 164 13.93 -6.64 3.94
C GLY A 164 12.83 -5.63 3.53
N LEU A 165 12.97 -4.35 3.88
CA LEU A 165 11.98 -3.30 3.60
C LEU A 165 12.17 -2.75 2.18
N LEU A 166 11.29 -3.14 1.26
CA LEU A 166 11.43 -2.72 -0.14
C LEU A 166 10.97 -1.27 -0.40
N ALA A 167 9.89 -0.88 0.28
CA ALA A 167 9.20 0.37 0.08
C ALA A 167 8.21 0.62 1.24
N HIS A 168 7.72 1.85 1.34
CA HIS A 168 6.54 2.18 2.13
C HIS A 168 5.77 3.33 1.51
N ALA A 169 4.52 3.49 1.94
CA ALA A 169 3.68 4.63 1.60
C ALA A 169 2.82 5.08 2.77
N PHE A 170 2.28 6.28 2.64
CA PHE A 170 1.43 6.91 3.65
C PHE A 170 -0.01 7.00 3.17
N PRO A 171 -1.00 6.87 4.08
CA PRO A 171 -2.39 6.98 3.71
C PRO A 171 -2.75 8.40 3.21
N PRO A 172 -3.86 8.56 2.46
CA PRO A 172 -4.32 9.83 1.92
C PRO A 172 -4.37 11.00 2.92
N GLY A 173 -4.01 12.20 2.46
CA GLY A 173 -4.23 13.47 3.17
C GLY A 173 -3.18 14.54 2.85
N ARG A 174 -2.71 15.30 3.86
CA ARG A 174 -1.85 16.48 3.64
C ARG A 174 -0.37 16.23 3.94
N GLY A 175 0.49 16.97 3.23
CA GLY A 175 1.94 16.88 3.41
C GLY A 175 2.45 15.53 2.93
N ILE A 176 3.09 14.76 3.80
CA ILE A 176 3.64 13.44 3.46
C ILE A 176 2.55 12.36 3.26
N GLN A 177 1.32 12.61 3.73
CA GLN A 177 0.20 11.70 3.54
C GLN A 177 -0.14 11.57 2.05
N GLY A 178 -0.12 10.35 1.51
CA GLY A 178 -0.24 10.06 0.09
C GLY A 178 1.08 9.61 -0.55
N ASP A 179 2.23 10.03 -0.01
CA ASP A 179 3.53 9.77 -0.61
C ASP A 179 3.93 8.30 -0.59
N ALA A 180 4.76 7.90 -1.56
CA ALA A 180 5.32 6.56 -1.67
C ALA A 180 6.85 6.62 -1.86
N HIS A 181 7.57 5.91 -1.00
CA HIS A 181 9.03 5.85 -0.97
C HIS A 181 9.52 4.45 -1.29
N PHE A 182 10.59 4.36 -2.07
CA PHE A 182 11.21 3.10 -2.52
C PHE A 182 12.67 3.06 -2.07
N ASP A 183 13.12 1.94 -1.52
CA ASP A 183 14.51 1.79 -1.09
C ASP A 183 15.44 1.71 -2.30
N ASP A 184 16.36 2.67 -2.42
CA ASP A 184 17.32 2.76 -3.53
C ASP A 184 18.52 1.80 -3.35
N ASP A 185 18.64 1.16 -2.19
CA ASP A 185 19.61 0.07 -1.97
C ASP A 185 19.17 -1.25 -2.63
N GLU A 186 17.93 -1.29 -3.15
CA GLU A 186 17.35 -2.45 -3.81
C GLU A 186 17.58 -2.51 -5.33
N LEU A 187 17.68 -3.73 -5.84
CA LEU A 187 17.80 -3.94 -7.28
C LEU A 187 16.42 -3.91 -7.95
N TRP A 188 16.03 -2.73 -8.43
CA TRP A 188 14.77 -2.52 -9.17
C TRP A 188 14.83 -3.04 -10.61
N THR A 189 13.82 -3.82 -10.98
CA THR A 189 13.65 -4.39 -12.32
C THR A 189 12.24 -4.18 -12.84
N LEU A 190 12.02 -4.43 -14.12
CA LEU A 190 10.68 -4.45 -14.71
C LEU A 190 9.95 -5.79 -14.52
N GLY A 191 10.42 -6.64 -13.61
CA GLY A 191 9.88 -7.99 -13.37
C GLY A 191 10.58 -9.11 -14.13
N THR A 192 11.75 -8.85 -14.72
CA THR A 192 12.54 -9.88 -15.40
C THR A 192 13.92 -10.01 -14.75
N GLY A 193 14.38 -11.25 -14.60
CA GLY A 193 15.70 -11.54 -14.04
C GLY A 193 15.74 -11.53 -12.51
N ILE A 194 16.89 -11.12 -11.97
CA ILE A 194 17.16 -11.08 -10.52
C ILE A 194 16.87 -9.65 -10.03
N GLY A 195 16.02 -9.51 -9.02
CA GLY A 195 15.65 -8.23 -8.40
C GLY A 195 14.14 -8.10 -8.20
N TYR A 196 13.71 -6.93 -7.72
CA TYR A 196 12.32 -6.64 -7.38
C TYR A 196 11.60 -5.93 -8.51
N SER A 197 10.37 -6.32 -8.81
CA SER A 197 9.55 -5.67 -9.84
C SER A 197 9.06 -4.31 -9.33
N ILE A 198 9.64 -3.21 -9.84
CA ILE A 198 9.22 -1.85 -9.49
C ILE A 198 7.74 -1.60 -9.79
N PHE A 199 7.20 -2.28 -10.81
CA PHE A 199 5.79 -2.18 -11.14
C PHE A 199 4.89 -2.80 -10.05
N LEU A 200 5.24 -3.98 -9.55
CA LEU A 200 4.41 -4.66 -8.54
C LEU A 200 4.49 -3.94 -7.20
N VAL A 201 5.71 -3.57 -6.77
CA VAL A 201 5.89 -2.84 -5.51
C VAL A 201 5.20 -1.48 -5.59
N ALA A 202 5.33 -0.72 -6.68
CA ALA A 202 4.64 0.56 -6.79
C ALA A 202 3.11 0.41 -6.85
N ALA A 203 2.59 -0.63 -7.50
CA ALA A 203 1.15 -0.88 -7.49
C ALA A 203 0.66 -1.14 -6.07
N HIS A 204 1.42 -1.90 -5.26
CA HIS A 204 1.13 -2.14 -3.84
C HIS A 204 1.17 -0.84 -3.03
N GLU A 205 2.27 -0.08 -3.10
CA GLU A 205 2.42 1.17 -2.34
C GLU A 205 1.34 2.20 -2.70
N PHE A 206 0.93 2.28 -3.96
CA PHE A 206 -0.18 3.16 -4.34
C PHE A 206 -1.52 2.69 -3.78
N GLY A 207 -1.70 1.41 -3.46
CA GLY A 207 -2.85 0.96 -2.68
C GLY A 207 -2.90 1.64 -1.31
N HIS A 208 -1.76 1.74 -0.62
CA HIS A 208 -1.64 2.50 0.63
C HIS A 208 -1.85 4.00 0.42
N SER A 209 -1.26 4.60 -0.62
CA SER A 209 -1.52 6.00 -1.02
C SER A 209 -2.98 6.29 -1.33
N LEU A 210 -3.80 5.25 -1.55
CA LEU A 210 -5.25 5.34 -1.75
C LEU A 210 -6.05 4.91 -0.50
N GLY A 211 -5.40 4.50 0.58
CA GLY A 211 -6.05 4.20 1.85
C GLY A 211 -6.35 2.71 2.10
N LEU A 212 -5.79 1.80 1.29
CA LEU A 212 -5.85 0.37 1.58
C LEU A 212 -4.85 0.00 2.67
N ASP A 213 -5.27 -0.88 3.57
CA ASP A 213 -4.38 -1.62 4.48
C ASP A 213 -3.90 -2.92 3.81
N HIS A 214 -2.93 -3.59 4.44
CA HIS A 214 -2.51 -4.92 4.00
C HIS A 214 -3.65 -5.94 4.04
N SER A 215 -3.70 -6.80 3.02
CA SER A 215 -4.56 -7.97 2.97
C SER A 215 -3.92 -9.17 3.69
N SER A 216 -4.75 -10.05 4.24
CA SER A 216 -4.33 -11.37 4.73
C SER A 216 -4.39 -12.46 3.65
N VAL A 217 -4.83 -12.12 2.42
CA VAL A 217 -4.89 -13.05 1.28
C VAL A 217 -3.54 -13.04 0.57
N ARG A 218 -2.86 -14.19 0.53
CA ARG A 218 -1.46 -14.30 0.03
C ARG A 218 -1.31 -13.92 -1.45
N GLU A 219 -2.36 -14.15 -2.22
CA GLU A 219 -2.39 -13.88 -3.67
C GLU A 219 -2.79 -12.43 -4.00
N ALA A 220 -3.27 -11.67 -3.01
CA ALA A 220 -3.64 -10.27 -3.21
C ALA A 220 -2.41 -9.39 -3.39
N LEU A 221 -2.55 -8.35 -4.22
CA LEU A 221 -1.50 -7.35 -4.41
C LEU A 221 -1.16 -6.70 -3.08
N MET A 222 -2.15 -6.40 -2.24
CA MET A 222 -1.95 -5.78 -0.92
C MET A 222 -1.45 -6.74 0.15
N TYR A 223 -1.04 -7.98 -0.18
CA TYR A 223 -0.34 -8.85 0.77
C TYR A 223 1.05 -8.25 1.10
N PRO A 224 1.48 -8.21 2.38
CA PRO A 224 2.67 -7.44 2.75
C PRO A 224 3.98 -8.02 2.20
N MET A 225 4.08 -9.34 2.02
CA MET A 225 5.32 -9.97 1.57
C MET A 225 5.40 -9.89 0.04
N TYR A 226 6.58 -9.55 -0.46
CA TYR A 226 6.84 -9.54 -1.88
C TYR A 226 6.77 -10.95 -2.46
N SER A 227 5.96 -11.09 -3.49
CA SER A 227 5.98 -12.24 -4.39
C SER A 227 5.90 -11.74 -5.82
N TYR A 228 6.75 -12.29 -6.69
CA TYR A 228 6.63 -11.99 -8.12
C TYR A 228 5.38 -12.66 -8.69
N ILE A 229 4.53 -11.87 -9.35
CA ILE A 229 3.31 -12.34 -10.01
C ILE A 229 3.50 -12.25 -11.52
N GLN A 230 3.62 -13.41 -12.16
CA GLN A 230 3.61 -13.49 -13.62
C GLN A 230 2.19 -13.21 -14.14
N ASP A 231 2.09 -12.48 -15.26
CA ASP A 231 0.81 -12.14 -15.88
C ASP A 231 -0.17 -11.45 -14.92
N PHE A 232 0.37 -10.49 -14.16
CA PHE A 232 -0.31 -9.77 -13.08
C PHE A 232 -1.76 -9.38 -13.38
N GLN A 233 -2.64 -9.76 -12.46
CA GLN A 233 -4.03 -9.34 -12.35
C GLN A 233 -4.32 -9.01 -10.89
N LEU A 234 -5.14 -7.99 -10.67
CA LEU A 234 -5.54 -7.56 -9.34
C LEU A 234 -6.47 -8.61 -8.71
N ASP A 235 -6.24 -8.99 -7.45
CA ASP A 235 -7.07 -9.99 -6.79
C ASP A 235 -8.45 -9.42 -6.45
N PRO A 236 -9.53 -10.23 -6.44
CA PRO A 236 -10.83 -9.77 -6.00
C PRO A 236 -10.85 -9.13 -4.61
N ASP A 237 -9.93 -9.48 -3.71
CA ASP A 237 -9.80 -8.84 -2.40
C ASP A 237 -9.37 -7.37 -2.50
N ASP A 238 -8.33 -7.09 -3.29
CA ASP A 238 -7.87 -5.73 -3.57
C ASP A 238 -8.98 -4.89 -4.23
N VAL A 239 -9.70 -5.48 -5.21
CA VAL A 239 -10.80 -4.82 -5.93
C VAL A 239 -11.93 -4.45 -4.97
N ARG A 240 -12.36 -5.37 -4.10
CA ARG A 240 -13.41 -5.08 -3.11
C ARG A 240 -12.95 -4.03 -2.11
N GLY A 241 -11.70 -4.09 -1.66
CA GLY A 241 -11.12 -3.12 -0.74
C GLY A 241 -11.16 -1.71 -1.30
N ILE A 242 -10.69 -1.52 -2.54
CA ILE A 242 -10.64 -0.18 -3.13
C ILE A 242 -12.02 0.35 -3.52
N GLN A 243 -12.92 -0.53 -3.96
CA GLN A 243 -14.30 -0.15 -4.29
C GLN A 243 -15.13 0.14 -3.04
N TYR A 244 -14.78 -0.42 -1.88
CA TYR A 244 -15.39 -0.02 -0.62
C TYR A 244 -15.08 1.46 -0.29
N LEU A 245 -13.89 1.95 -0.64
CA LEU A 245 -13.48 3.33 -0.39
C LEU A 245 -14.03 4.31 -1.43
N TYR A 246 -13.95 3.97 -2.72
CA TYR A 246 -14.19 4.91 -3.82
C TYR A 246 -15.36 4.53 -4.75
N GLY A 247 -15.98 3.36 -4.56
CA GLY A 247 -17.00 2.82 -5.45
C GLY A 247 -16.44 2.16 -6.71
N GLU A 248 -17.32 1.52 -7.46
CA GLU A 248 -16.98 0.89 -8.74
C GLU A 248 -16.76 1.93 -9.83
N GLN A 249 -15.86 1.63 -10.77
CA GLN A 249 -15.73 2.45 -11.97
C GLN A 249 -17.05 2.43 -12.74
N PRO A 250 -17.66 3.61 -13.02
CA PRO A 250 -18.89 3.67 -13.79
C PRO A 250 -18.61 3.05 -15.17
N CYS A 251 -19.31 1.96 -15.48
CA CYS A 251 -19.31 1.40 -16.82
C CYS A 251 -19.59 2.55 -17.80
N CYS A 252 -18.80 2.67 -18.87
CA CYS A 252 -19.08 3.58 -19.98
C CYS A 252 -20.48 3.25 -20.55
N GLY A 253 -21.51 3.90 -20.02
CA GLY A 253 -22.92 3.55 -20.25
C GLY A 253 -23.89 3.91 -19.12
N GLN A 254 -23.44 4.18 -17.89
CA GLN A 254 -24.33 4.57 -16.78
C GLN A 254 -24.48 6.08 -16.56
N ALA A 255 -24.04 6.92 -17.51
CA ALA A 255 -24.31 8.37 -17.45
C ALA A 255 -25.75 8.75 -17.87
N TRP A 256 -26.57 7.78 -18.30
CA TRP A 256 -28.01 7.97 -18.55
C TRP A 256 -28.79 6.71 -18.17
N GLN A 257 -29.29 6.64 -16.93
CA GLN A 257 -30.35 5.70 -16.56
C GLN A 257 -31.52 6.44 -15.91
N GLY A 258 -32.21 7.25 -16.72
CA GLY A 258 -33.66 7.25 -16.67
C GLY A 258 -34.14 6.14 -17.61
N PHE A 259 -34.95 5.21 -17.11
CA PHE A 259 -35.55 4.07 -17.85
C PHE A 259 -34.67 2.82 -18.07
N CYS A 260 -34.36 2.10 -16.99
CA CYS A 260 -34.26 0.64 -17.03
C CYS A 260 -34.90 0.04 -15.77
N HIS A 261 -36.20 0.24 -15.61
CA HIS A 261 -37.00 -0.58 -14.70
C HIS A 261 -37.90 -1.51 -15.49
N ALA A 262 -37.89 -2.76 -15.05
CA ALA A 262 -38.84 -3.83 -15.30
C ALA A 262 -38.91 -4.35 -16.75
N GLY A 263 -38.19 -5.45 -16.97
CA GLY A 263 -38.52 -6.36 -18.04
C GLY A 263 -39.94 -6.89 -17.86
N LEU A 264 -40.79 -6.59 -18.83
CA LEU A 264 -41.91 -7.40 -19.30
C LEU A 264 -42.13 -6.94 -20.75
N ALA A 265 -41.77 -7.79 -21.72
CA ALA A 265 -42.13 -7.54 -23.11
C ALA A 265 -43.61 -7.89 -23.31
N PRO A 266 -44.51 -6.95 -23.66
CA PRO A 266 -45.76 -7.32 -24.29
C PRO A 266 -45.50 -7.51 -25.77
N SER A 267 -45.72 -8.72 -26.26
CA SER A 267 -45.79 -9.01 -27.68
C SER A 267 -46.97 -8.23 -28.27
N LEU A 268 -46.68 -7.23 -29.11
CA LEU A 268 -47.70 -6.54 -29.91
C LEU A 268 -47.28 -6.59 -31.38
N THR A 269 -48.06 -7.34 -32.14
CA THR A 269 -48.06 -7.35 -33.60
C THR A 269 -48.43 -5.96 -34.12
N VAL A 270 -47.54 -5.31 -34.88
CA VAL A 270 -47.82 -4.02 -35.51
C VAL A 270 -48.14 -4.25 -36.99
N SER A 271 -49.38 -3.93 -37.36
CA SER A 271 -49.89 -3.86 -38.74
C SER A 271 -49.42 -2.55 -39.40
N PRO A 272 -49.17 -2.49 -40.72
CA PRO A 272 -48.42 -1.39 -41.31
C PRO A 272 -49.35 -0.28 -41.78
N VAL A 273 -49.70 0.67 -40.91
CA VAL A 273 -50.24 1.98 -41.33
C VAL A 273 -49.80 3.05 -40.31
N LEU A 274 -49.38 4.22 -40.83
CA LEU A 274 -48.92 5.45 -40.15
C LEU A 274 -47.41 5.57 -39.86
N ALA A 275 -46.65 5.67 -40.96
CA ALA A 275 -45.50 6.57 -41.01
C ALA A 275 -45.98 8.03 -41.17
N GLN A 276 -45.15 8.99 -40.71
CA GLN A 276 -45.36 10.45 -40.61
C GLN A 276 -46.00 10.84 -39.26
N VAL A 277 -45.35 11.56 -38.34
CA VAL A 277 -44.63 12.84 -38.44
C VAL A 277 -43.71 12.99 -37.21
N VAL A 278 -42.46 13.43 -37.39
CA VAL A 278 -41.72 14.46 -36.61
C VAL A 278 -40.26 14.40 -37.05
N ALA A 279 -39.93 15.34 -37.94
CA ALA A 279 -38.57 15.75 -38.23
C ALA A 279 -38.29 17.06 -37.46
N LEU A 280 -37.01 17.34 -37.24
CA LEU A 280 -36.38 18.62 -36.83
C LEU A 280 -35.86 18.68 -35.38
N ALA A 281 -34.68 18.11 -35.17
CA ALA A 281 -33.67 18.63 -34.23
C ALA A 281 -32.27 18.49 -34.88
N PRO A 282 -31.33 19.42 -34.67
CA PRO A 282 -30.05 19.47 -35.36
C PRO A 282 -29.13 18.31 -34.96
N SER A 283 -28.48 17.70 -35.95
CA SER A 283 -27.54 16.59 -35.78
C SER A 283 -26.29 17.01 -35.02
N PRO A 284 -25.90 16.32 -33.92
CA PRO A 284 -24.55 16.41 -33.40
C PRO A 284 -23.57 15.70 -34.35
N LEU A 285 -22.38 16.28 -34.51
CA LEU A 285 -21.27 15.75 -35.30
C LEU A 285 -20.93 14.31 -34.89
N PRO A 286 -20.52 13.43 -35.82
CA PRO A 286 -20.16 12.06 -35.49
C PRO A 286 -18.87 12.04 -34.66
N LEU A 287 -18.99 11.76 -33.37
CA LEU A 287 -17.87 11.34 -32.54
C LEU A 287 -17.40 9.97 -33.02
N HIS A 288 -16.09 9.84 -33.22
CA HIS A 288 -15.45 8.60 -33.62
C HIS A 288 -15.86 7.44 -32.70
N PRO A 289 -16.29 6.28 -33.23
CA PRO A 289 -16.56 5.12 -32.41
C PRO A 289 -15.27 4.67 -31.72
N CYS A 290 -15.35 4.41 -30.41
CA CYS A 290 -14.30 3.67 -29.71
C CYS A 290 -14.11 2.30 -30.39
N PRO A 291 -12.86 1.84 -30.57
CA PRO A 291 -12.62 0.50 -31.11
C PRO A 291 -13.21 -0.54 -30.15
N PRO A 292 -13.88 -1.58 -30.65
CA PRO A 292 -14.38 -2.65 -29.80
C PRO A 292 -13.20 -3.33 -29.11
N ARG A 293 -13.24 -3.40 -27.77
CA ARG A 293 -12.41 -4.36 -27.04
C ARG A 293 -12.81 -5.75 -27.49
N SER A 294 -11.86 -6.48 -28.07
CA SER A 294 -12.00 -7.90 -28.36
C SER A 294 -12.33 -8.66 -27.06
N PRO A 295 -13.38 -9.49 -27.03
CA PRO A 295 -13.62 -10.36 -25.88
C PRO A 295 -12.52 -11.42 -25.85
N SER A 296 -11.68 -11.39 -24.82
CA SER A 296 -10.83 -12.52 -24.47
C SER A 296 -11.72 -13.75 -24.25
N PRO A 297 -11.44 -14.91 -24.87
CA PRO A 297 -12.31 -16.09 -24.71
C PRO A 297 -12.22 -16.61 -23.27
N CYS A 298 -13.38 -16.85 -22.65
CA CYS A 298 -13.46 -17.71 -21.47
C CYS A 298 -12.75 -19.05 -21.76
N PRO A 299 -11.90 -19.58 -20.86
CA PRO A 299 -11.36 -20.92 -21.03
C PRO A 299 -12.53 -21.91 -20.97
N ARG A 300 -12.75 -22.62 -22.07
CA ARG A 300 -13.70 -23.74 -22.13
C ARG A 300 -13.29 -24.77 -21.09
N ARG A 301 -14.25 -25.19 -20.26
CA ARG A 301 -14.19 -26.41 -19.45
C ARG A 301 -13.73 -27.56 -20.36
N LEU A 302 -12.51 -28.07 -20.16
CA LEU A 302 -12.08 -29.31 -20.78
C LEU A 302 -12.97 -30.43 -20.23
N ALA A 303 -13.72 -31.09 -21.11
CA ALA A 303 -14.48 -32.27 -20.76
C ALA A 303 -13.50 -33.38 -20.33
N ALA A 304 -13.84 -34.09 -19.25
CA ALA A 304 -13.07 -35.23 -18.78
C ALA A 304 -13.00 -36.34 -19.85
N PRO A 305 -11.87 -37.04 -20.00
CA PRO A 305 -11.76 -38.14 -20.95
C PRO A 305 -12.63 -39.35 -20.53
N PRO A 306 -13.15 -40.13 -21.49
CA PRO A 306 -13.99 -41.29 -21.19
C PRO A 306 -13.18 -42.43 -20.53
N PRO A 307 -13.83 -43.28 -19.71
CA PRO A 307 -13.15 -44.38 -19.04
C PRO A 307 -12.66 -45.44 -20.04
N PRO A 308 -11.56 -46.16 -19.74
CA PRO A 308 -10.97 -47.13 -20.63
C PRO A 308 -11.91 -48.33 -20.85
N ARG A 309 -12.06 -48.72 -22.12
CA ARG A 309 -12.81 -49.92 -22.52
C ARG A 309 -12.10 -51.17 -22.02
N ARG A 310 -12.81 -52.00 -21.25
CA ARG A 310 -12.38 -53.38 -20.95
C ARG A 310 -12.24 -54.15 -22.25
N ARG A 311 -11.05 -54.69 -22.52
CA ARG A 311 -10.90 -55.80 -23.46
C ARG A 311 -11.12 -57.11 -22.69
N SER A 312 -11.89 -57.98 -23.32
CA SER A 312 -12.11 -59.40 -23.00
C SER A 312 -10.82 -60.15 -22.69
#